data_AF-A0A926A8E2-F1
#
_entry.id   AF-A0A926A8E2-F1
#
_cell.length_a   1.000
_cell.length_b   1.000
_cell.length_c   1.000
_cell.angle_alpha   90.00
_cell.angle_beta   90.00
_cell.angle_gamma   90.00
#
_symmetry.space_group_name_H-M   'P 1'
#
loop_
_entity.id
_entity.type
_entity.pdbx_description
1 polymer ?
#
loop_
_entity_poly.entity_id
_entity_poly.type
_entity_poly.pdbx_seq_one_letter_code
_entity_poly.pdbx_strand_id
1 'polypeptide(L)'
;MIQQQIIALGGGGFSMEPENPLLDRYIIAQTTSERPKVCFLPTASSESDVYVVNFYAAFTALGCKPSHLYLFRPHTADIADFLLSHDVIYVGGGNTKSMLAVWRAWGLDYILRQALEHGVVLAGISAGAICWFEAGLTDSIPGKLSPLPCLSYLPGSATPHYDGEAARRPAYQQQIAEGMLPPGIALDDGAAAHYVNGQLSGVVSSRPAARAYQVIRGTDGGAHETALPTQYLGR
;
A
#
# COMPACT_ATOMS: atom_id res chain seq x y z
N MET A 1 9.46 19.77 -11.77
CA MET A 1 9.88 18.92 -10.63
C MET A 1 9.23 17.56 -10.82
N ILE A 2 9.97 16.49 -10.54
CA ILE A 2 9.43 15.13 -10.57
C ILE A 2 8.37 15.02 -9.47
N GLN A 3 7.22 14.42 -9.77
CA GLN A 3 6.15 14.21 -8.81
C GLN A 3 6.36 12.90 -8.06
N GLN A 4 6.38 12.95 -6.73
CA GLN A 4 6.46 11.76 -5.88
C GLN A 4 5.05 11.18 -5.73
N GLN A 5 4.85 9.90 -6.06
CA GLN A 5 3.52 9.27 -6.06
C GLN A 5 3.50 8.02 -5.18
N ILE A 6 2.54 7.96 -4.25
CA ILE A 6 2.27 6.78 -3.42
C ILE A 6 0.78 6.42 -3.53
N ILE A 7 0.48 5.15 -3.83
CA ILE A 7 -0.89 4.63 -3.92
C ILE A 7 -1.07 3.52 -2.90
N ALA A 8 -1.89 3.77 -1.87
CA ALA A 8 -2.17 2.83 -0.78
C ALA A 8 -3.54 2.18 -1.00
N LEU A 9 -3.58 0.84 -1.08
CA LEU A 9 -4.79 0.06 -1.38
C LEU A 9 -5.29 -0.66 -0.11
N GLY A 10 -6.55 -0.45 0.24
CA GLY A 10 -7.18 -1.15 1.37
C GLY A 10 -7.34 -2.64 1.14
N GLY A 11 -7.51 -3.03 -0.12
CA GLY A 11 -7.65 -4.39 -0.62
C GLY A 11 -7.90 -4.35 -2.13
N GLY A 12 -8.15 -5.50 -2.75
CA GLY A 12 -8.45 -5.59 -4.18
C GLY A 12 -7.21 -5.83 -5.07
N GLY A 13 -7.22 -5.20 -6.25
CA GLY A 13 -6.20 -5.39 -7.29
C GLY A 13 -6.03 -6.85 -7.69
N PHE A 14 -4.92 -7.17 -8.34
CA PHE A 14 -4.65 -8.52 -8.85
C PHE A 14 -4.69 -9.62 -7.78
N SER A 15 -4.47 -9.25 -6.51
CA SER A 15 -4.32 -10.19 -5.41
C SER A 15 -5.65 -10.72 -4.85
N MET A 16 -6.69 -9.86 -4.82
CA MET A 16 -8.00 -10.20 -4.24
C MET A 16 -9.11 -10.16 -5.30
N GLU A 17 -8.89 -9.47 -6.42
CA GLU A 17 -9.86 -9.29 -7.49
C GLU A 17 -9.20 -9.51 -8.87
N PRO A 18 -8.72 -10.72 -9.20
CA PRO A 18 -8.01 -10.99 -10.46
C PRO A 18 -8.85 -10.66 -11.71
N GLU A 19 -10.18 -10.73 -11.60
CA GLU A 19 -11.11 -10.39 -12.68
C GLU A 19 -11.49 -8.89 -12.73
N ASN A 20 -11.00 -8.08 -11.80
CA ASN A 20 -11.30 -6.64 -11.70
C ASN A 20 -10.01 -5.80 -11.66
N PRO A 21 -9.37 -5.56 -12.83
CA PRO A 21 -8.06 -4.92 -12.90
C PRO A 21 -8.12 -3.39 -12.72
N LEU A 22 -9.22 -2.83 -12.23
CA LEU A 22 -9.42 -1.37 -12.19
C LEU A 22 -8.35 -0.64 -11.36
N LEU A 23 -8.01 -1.15 -10.17
CA LEU A 23 -6.95 -0.54 -9.36
C LEU A 23 -5.56 -0.73 -9.98
N ASP A 24 -5.28 -1.89 -10.57
CA ASP A 24 -3.97 -2.14 -11.20
C ASP A 24 -3.78 -1.25 -12.43
N ARG A 25 -4.83 -1.09 -13.26
CA ARG A 25 -4.85 -0.15 -14.38
C ARG A 25 -4.66 1.29 -13.92
N TYR A 26 -5.28 1.67 -12.80
CA TYR A 26 -5.09 3.00 -12.23
C TYR A 26 -3.63 3.26 -11.87
N ILE A 27 -2.95 2.30 -11.22
CA ILE A 27 -1.53 2.42 -10.87
C ILE A 27 -0.67 2.60 -12.12
N ILE A 28 -0.86 1.73 -13.13
CA ILE A 28 -0.08 1.76 -14.37
C ILE A 28 -0.29 3.09 -15.13
N ALA A 29 -1.50 3.63 -15.10
CA ALA A 29 -1.84 4.91 -15.73
C ALA A 29 -1.14 6.12 -15.09
N GLN A 30 -0.50 5.97 -13.92
CA GLN A 30 0.31 7.03 -13.30
C GLN A 30 1.75 7.09 -13.86
N THR A 31 2.09 6.18 -14.77
CA THR A 31 3.38 6.16 -15.46
C THR A 31 3.28 6.78 -16.85
N THR A 32 4.40 7.24 -17.40
CA THR A 32 4.47 7.77 -18.78
C THR A 32 4.92 6.74 -19.81
N SER A 33 5.19 5.50 -19.39
CA SER A 33 5.75 4.45 -20.23
C SER A 33 4.64 3.68 -20.96
N GLU A 34 4.81 3.41 -22.26
CA GLU A 34 3.85 2.59 -23.03
C GLU A 34 3.84 1.12 -22.55
N ARG A 35 4.96 0.65 -22.01
CA ARG A 35 5.11 -0.71 -21.45
C ARG A 35 5.82 -0.63 -20.10
N PRO A 36 5.10 -0.24 -19.03
CA PRO A 36 5.71 0.04 -17.74
C PRO A 36 6.43 -1.18 -17.16
N LYS A 37 7.62 -0.97 -16.60
CA LYS A 37 8.32 -1.94 -15.77
C LYS A 37 7.75 -1.88 -14.37
N VAL A 38 7.19 -2.99 -13.90
CA VAL A 38 6.57 -3.07 -12.57
C VAL A 38 7.32 -4.12 -11.76
N CYS A 39 7.95 -3.70 -10.67
CA CYS A 39 8.62 -4.61 -9.75
C CYS A 39 7.68 -4.96 -8.58
N PHE A 40 7.53 -6.25 -8.29
CA PHE A 40 6.79 -6.73 -7.13
C PHE A 40 7.71 -7.04 -5.95
N LEU A 41 7.32 -6.58 -4.76
CA LEU A 41 7.95 -6.89 -3.48
C LEU A 41 7.04 -7.81 -2.66
N PRO A 42 7.26 -9.13 -2.68
CA PRO A 42 6.41 -10.12 -2.00
C PRO A 42 6.81 -10.37 -0.53
N THR A 43 7.73 -9.59 0.04
CA THR A 43 8.37 -9.87 1.33
C THR A 43 7.35 -10.08 2.47
N ALA A 44 6.25 -9.31 2.52
CA ALA A 44 5.21 -9.48 3.52
C ALA A 44 4.56 -10.86 3.51
N SER A 45 4.47 -11.49 2.33
CA SER A 45 3.89 -12.82 2.16
C SER A 45 4.88 -13.96 2.41
N SER A 46 6.05 -13.68 3.00
CA SER A 46 7.18 -14.61 3.07
C SER A 46 7.63 -15.08 1.68
N GLU A 47 7.59 -14.18 0.69
CA GLU A 47 8.01 -14.46 -0.69
C GLU A 47 7.24 -15.61 -1.35
N SER A 48 5.91 -15.60 -1.19
CA SER A 48 5.02 -16.62 -1.76
C SER A 48 5.14 -16.71 -3.29
N ASP A 49 5.59 -17.86 -3.80
CA ASP A 49 5.71 -18.11 -5.23
C ASP A 49 4.35 -18.02 -5.95
N VAL A 50 3.25 -18.44 -5.30
CA VAL A 50 1.89 -18.32 -5.86
C VAL A 50 1.52 -16.85 -6.05
N TYR A 51 1.88 -16.01 -5.08
CA TYR A 51 1.58 -14.59 -5.15
C TYR A 51 2.38 -13.91 -6.27
N VAL A 52 3.65 -14.30 -6.42
CA VAL A 52 4.50 -13.85 -7.54
C VAL A 52 3.91 -14.31 -8.88
N VAL A 53 3.51 -15.59 -9.03
CA VAL A 53 2.89 -16.08 -10.28
C VAL A 53 1.63 -15.29 -10.63
N ASN A 54 0.76 -15.02 -9.66
CA ASN A 54 -0.45 -14.22 -9.88
C ASN A 54 -0.12 -12.77 -10.31
N PHE A 55 0.91 -12.17 -9.72
CA PHE A 55 1.41 -10.86 -10.13
C PHE A 55 1.88 -10.86 -11.58
N TYR A 56 2.70 -11.85 -11.97
CA TYR A 56 3.19 -11.97 -13.34
C TYR A 56 2.06 -12.17 -14.34
N ALA A 57 1.06 -13.00 -14.03
CA ALA A 57 -0.09 -13.23 -14.88
C ALA A 57 -0.87 -11.92 -15.12
N ALA A 58 -1.19 -11.18 -14.06
CA ALA A 58 -1.95 -9.95 -14.14
C ALA A 58 -1.21 -8.84 -14.89
N PHE A 59 0.04 -8.54 -14.51
CA PHE A 59 0.77 -7.42 -15.10
C PHE A 59 1.27 -7.71 -16.52
N THR A 60 1.49 -8.98 -16.88
CA THR A 60 1.72 -9.34 -18.30
C THR A 60 0.46 -9.09 -19.14
N ALA A 61 -0.72 -9.47 -18.63
CA ALA A 61 -1.99 -9.23 -19.32
C ALA A 61 -2.32 -7.73 -19.49
N LEU A 62 -1.78 -6.88 -18.62
CA LEU A 62 -1.89 -5.41 -18.71
C LEU A 62 -0.82 -4.77 -19.61
N GLY A 63 0.02 -5.56 -20.30
CA GLY A 63 1.04 -5.07 -21.24
C GLY A 63 2.34 -4.59 -20.60
N CYS A 64 2.50 -4.78 -19.29
CA CYS A 64 3.69 -4.37 -18.55
C CYS A 64 4.88 -5.32 -18.76
N LYS A 65 6.03 -4.94 -18.19
CA LYS A 65 7.21 -5.78 -18.01
C LYS A 65 7.34 -6.11 -16.51
N PRO A 66 6.71 -7.19 -16.02
CA PRO A 66 6.77 -7.55 -14.61
C PRO A 66 8.15 -8.09 -14.21
N SER A 67 8.60 -7.70 -13.03
CA SER A 67 9.73 -8.28 -12.32
C SER A 67 9.37 -8.47 -10.85
N HIS A 68 10.21 -9.15 -10.07
CA HIS A 68 10.06 -9.21 -8.61
C HIS A 68 11.43 -9.16 -7.95
N LEU A 69 11.48 -8.77 -6.69
CA LEU A 69 12.69 -8.85 -5.87
C LEU A 69 12.45 -9.73 -4.64
N TYR A 70 13.23 -10.80 -4.55
CA TYR A 70 13.40 -11.56 -3.32
C TYR A 70 14.61 -11.02 -2.53
N LEU A 71 14.47 -10.98 -1.20
CA LEU A 71 15.52 -10.69 -0.24
C LEU A 71 16.01 -11.95 0.48
N PHE A 72 15.21 -13.02 0.57
CA PHE A 72 15.72 -14.29 1.12
C PHE A 72 16.50 -15.11 0.08
N ARG A 73 16.29 -14.84 -1.21
CA ARG A 73 17.03 -15.40 -2.35
C ARG A 73 17.26 -14.35 -3.44
N PRO A 74 18.09 -13.32 -3.18
CA PRO A 74 18.26 -12.21 -4.12
C PRO A 74 18.92 -12.70 -5.42
N HIS A 75 18.42 -12.20 -6.55
CA HIS A 75 18.97 -12.47 -7.88
C HIS A 75 19.89 -11.34 -8.40
N THR A 76 20.03 -10.25 -7.63
CA THR A 76 20.94 -9.14 -7.90
C THR A 76 21.61 -8.70 -6.59
N ALA A 77 22.87 -8.26 -6.69
CA ALA A 77 23.58 -7.63 -5.58
C ALA A 77 23.32 -6.11 -5.53
N ASP A 78 23.00 -5.48 -6.66
CA ASP A 78 22.68 -4.06 -6.74
C ASP A 78 21.16 -3.87 -6.71
N ILE A 79 20.61 -3.86 -5.50
CA ILE A 79 19.17 -3.69 -5.25
C ILE A 79 18.72 -2.28 -5.61
N ALA A 80 19.57 -1.28 -5.37
CA ALA A 80 19.24 0.12 -5.61
C ALA A 80 19.07 0.37 -7.12
N ASP A 81 20.09 0.07 -7.92
CA ASP A 81 20.02 0.27 -9.37
C ASP A 81 18.87 -0.54 -9.99
N PHE A 82 18.66 -1.78 -9.52
CA PHE A 82 17.53 -2.60 -9.95
C PHE A 82 16.19 -1.90 -9.71
N LEU A 83 15.90 -1.46 -8.48
CA LEU A 83 14.61 -0.84 -8.15
C LEU A 83 14.41 0.53 -8.79
N LEU A 84 15.46 1.36 -8.85
CA LEU A 84 15.39 2.68 -9.49
C LEU A 84 15.17 2.60 -11.01
N SER A 85 15.45 1.46 -11.64
CA SER A 85 15.24 1.24 -13.08
C SER A 85 13.79 0.92 -13.49
N HIS A 86 12.86 0.85 -12.53
CA HIS A 86 11.44 0.53 -12.72
C HIS A 86 10.56 1.77 -12.75
N ASP A 87 9.38 1.65 -13.37
CA ASP A 87 8.37 2.71 -13.39
C ASP A 87 7.45 2.64 -12.16
N VAL A 88 7.19 1.42 -11.67
CA VAL A 88 6.35 1.15 -10.50
C VAL A 88 7.02 0.10 -9.61
N ILE A 89 6.93 0.30 -8.29
CA ILE A 89 7.20 -0.72 -7.29
C ILE A 89 5.88 -1.03 -6.56
N TYR A 90 5.44 -2.27 -6.65
CA TYR A 90 4.20 -2.77 -6.02
C TYR A 90 4.54 -3.67 -4.84
N VAL A 91 4.01 -3.36 -3.66
CA VAL A 91 4.24 -4.12 -2.42
C VAL A 91 3.02 -4.97 -2.07
N GLY A 92 3.26 -6.27 -1.92
CA GLY A 92 2.20 -7.24 -1.58
C GLY A 92 1.74 -7.18 -0.12
N GLY A 93 0.60 -7.81 0.15
CA GLY A 93 0.07 -8.01 1.51
C GLY A 93 0.78 -9.13 2.29
N GLY A 94 0.50 -9.21 3.59
CA GLY A 94 1.02 -10.25 4.49
C GLY A 94 1.43 -9.70 5.86
N ASN A 95 2.53 -10.21 6.43
CA ASN A 95 3.02 -9.78 7.74
C ASN A 95 3.87 -8.50 7.64
N THR A 96 3.28 -7.36 8.01
CA THR A 96 3.92 -6.05 7.97
C THR A 96 5.13 -5.95 8.89
N LYS A 97 5.04 -6.50 10.11
CA LYS A 97 6.12 -6.44 11.10
C LYS A 97 7.38 -7.16 10.59
N SER A 98 7.22 -8.38 10.08
CA SER A 98 8.32 -9.16 9.51
C SER A 98 8.89 -8.50 8.26
N MET A 99 8.03 -8.01 7.36
CA MET A 99 8.47 -7.26 6.17
C MET A 99 9.37 -6.08 6.53
N LEU A 100 8.90 -5.19 7.42
CA LEU A 100 9.65 -3.99 7.81
C LEU A 100 10.96 -4.33 8.52
N ALA A 101 11.01 -5.41 9.30
CA ALA A 101 12.24 -5.86 9.94
C ALA A 101 13.28 -6.31 8.90
N VAL A 102 12.86 -7.10 7.90
CA VAL A 102 13.72 -7.52 6.79
C VAL A 102 14.17 -6.29 5.98
N TRP A 103 13.25 -5.41 5.61
CA TRP A 103 13.57 -4.24 4.80
C TRP A 103 14.62 -3.34 5.44
N ARG A 104 14.49 -3.05 6.74
CA ARG A 104 15.48 -2.27 7.49
C ARG A 104 16.83 -2.97 7.54
N ALA A 105 16.86 -4.29 7.69
CA ALA A 105 18.11 -5.06 7.67
C ALA A 105 18.83 -5.01 6.31
N TRP A 106 18.08 -4.85 5.22
CA TRP A 106 18.61 -4.74 3.85
C TRP A 106 18.80 -3.30 3.37
N GLY A 107 18.45 -2.29 4.19
CA GLY A 107 18.45 -0.88 3.79
C GLY A 107 17.42 -0.55 2.69
N LEU A 108 16.43 -1.43 2.50
CA LEU A 108 15.44 -1.31 1.45
C LEU A 108 14.50 -0.12 1.69
N ASP A 109 14.29 0.28 2.94
CA ASP A 109 13.63 1.53 3.29
C ASP A 109 14.33 2.72 2.62
N TYR A 110 15.63 2.93 2.83
CA TYR A 110 16.36 4.02 2.18
C TYR A 110 16.32 3.95 0.66
N ILE A 111 16.38 2.75 0.07
CA ILE A 111 16.31 2.55 -1.37
C ILE A 111 14.93 2.91 -1.92
N LEU A 112 13.85 2.51 -1.25
CA LEU A 112 12.49 2.85 -1.67
C LEU A 112 12.20 4.34 -1.57
N ARG A 113 12.76 5.02 -0.55
CA ARG A 113 12.69 6.49 -0.46
C ARG A 113 13.39 7.14 -1.65
N GLN A 114 14.58 6.66 -2.02
CA GLN A 114 15.28 7.13 -3.21
C GLN A 114 14.48 6.87 -4.49
N ALA A 115 13.90 5.68 -4.67
CA ALA A 115 13.06 5.37 -5.82
C ALA A 115 11.88 6.35 -5.96
N LEU A 116 11.19 6.64 -4.85
CA LEU A 116 10.13 7.64 -4.81
C LEU A 116 10.63 9.04 -5.24
N GLU A 117 11.78 9.47 -4.73
CA GLU A 117 12.41 10.75 -5.07
C GLU A 117 12.82 10.83 -6.56
N HIS A 118 13.12 9.69 -7.19
CA HIS A 118 13.40 9.58 -8.62
C HIS A 118 12.13 9.47 -9.49
N GLY A 119 10.95 9.50 -8.89
CA GLY A 119 9.66 9.48 -9.61
C GLY A 119 9.10 8.09 -9.88
N VAL A 120 9.67 7.05 -9.27
CA VAL A 120 9.07 5.71 -9.30
C VAL A 120 7.78 5.74 -8.50
N VAL A 121 6.68 5.24 -9.09
CA VAL A 121 5.40 5.14 -8.39
C VAL A 121 5.48 4.02 -7.37
N LEU A 122 5.25 4.34 -6.09
CA LEU A 122 5.13 3.32 -5.05
C LEU A 122 3.66 2.95 -4.88
N ALA A 123 3.34 1.67 -4.99
CA ALA A 123 2.01 1.16 -4.72
C ALA A 123 2.08 0.02 -3.71
N GLY A 124 1.03 -0.19 -2.94
CA GLY A 124 0.98 -1.37 -2.09
C GLY A 124 -0.40 -1.65 -1.53
N ILE A 125 -0.64 -2.92 -1.24
CA ILE A 125 -1.91 -3.45 -0.74
C ILE A 125 -1.74 -3.99 0.67
N SER A 126 -2.74 -3.74 1.53
CA SER A 126 -2.75 -4.27 2.90
C SER A 126 -1.47 -3.88 3.67
N ALA A 127 -0.60 -4.84 4.00
CA ALA A 127 0.73 -4.57 4.55
C ALA A 127 1.56 -3.56 3.74
N GLY A 128 1.50 -3.67 2.41
CA GLY A 128 2.14 -2.75 1.49
C GLY A 128 1.48 -1.37 1.43
N ALA A 129 0.21 -1.25 1.84
CA ALA A 129 -0.46 0.04 1.91
C ALA A 129 -0.05 0.81 3.17
N ILE A 130 -0.02 0.12 4.32
CA ILE A 130 0.26 0.77 5.60
C ILE A 130 1.73 1.09 5.84
N CYS A 131 2.66 0.41 5.14
CA CYS A 131 4.10 0.60 5.38
C CYS A 131 4.58 2.01 5.03
N TRP A 132 3.88 2.75 4.18
CA TRP A 132 4.24 4.11 3.77
C TRP A 132 4.00 5.17 4.84
N PHE A 133 3.12 4.91 5.81
CA PHE A 133 2.70 5.90 6.80
C PHE A 133 3.66 5.96 7.99
N GLU A 134 3.45 6.88 8.94
CA GLU A 134 4.19 6.91 10.21
C GLU A 134 3.87 5.68 11.06
N ALA A 135 2.60 5.26 11.05
CA ALA A 135 2.15 4.07 11.74
C ALA A 135 1.00 3.37 10.99
N GLY A 136 0.76 2.10 11.31
CA GLY A 136 -0.38 1.36 10.80
C GLY A 136 -1.02 0.47 11.86
N LEU A 137 -2.31 0.19 11.71
CA LEU A 137 -2.97 -0.85 12.49
C LEU A 137 -2.74 -2.22 11.84
N THR A 138 -2.18 -3.17 12.60
CA THR A 138 -1.82 -4.49 12.07
C THR A 138 -2.16 -5.62 13.03
N ASP A 139 -2.39 -6.79 12.44
CA ASP A 139 -2.55 -8.11 13.02
C ASP A 139 -1.28 -8.98 12.86
N SER A 140 -0.12 -8.36 12.60
CA SER A 140 1.16 -9.05 12.43
C SER A 140 1.54 -9.97 13.60
N ILE A 141 1.02 -9.69 14.80
CA ILE A 141 1.09 -10.58 15.96
C ILE A 141 -0.32 -11.14 16.18
N PRO A 142 -0.49 -12.49 16.20
CA PRO A 142 -1.80 -13.09 16.40
C PRO A 142 -2.51 -12.60 17.67
N GLY A 143 -3.83 -12.45 17.58
CA GLY A 143 -4.71 -12.19 18.72
C GLY A 143 -5.30 -10.78 18.78
N LYS A 144 -4.49 -9.72 18.67
CA LYS A 144 -4.99 -8.34 18.76
C LYS A 144 -4.40 -7.42 17.70
N LEU A 145 -5.27 -6.64 17.06
CA LEU A 145 -4.89 -5.50 16.22
C LEU A 145 -4.13 -4.45 17.04
N SER A 146 -2.93 -4.10 16.61
CA SER A 146 -2.02 -3.24 17.35
C SER A 146 -1.37 -2.18 16.46
N PRO A 147 -1.01 -1.01 17.03
CA PRO A 147 -0.20 -0.01 16.34
C PRO A 147 1.19 -0.55 15.99
N LEU A 148 1.69 -0.23 14.80
CA LEU A 148 3.05 -0.54 14.37
C LEU A 148 3.71 0.70 13.72
N PRO A 149 4.88 1.16 14.20
CA PRO A 149 5.67 2.17 13.50
C PRO A 149 6.17 1.70 12.13
N CYS A 150 5.92 2.51 11.10
CA CYS A 150 6.16 2.20 9.70
C CYS A 150 7.35 3.00 9.13
N LEU A 151 7.35 3.34 7.83
CA LEU A 151 8.48 4.00 7.15
C LEU A 151 8.43 5.53 7.19
N SER A 152 7.28 6.11 7.56
CA SER A 152 7.09 7.57 7.66
C SER A 152 7.35 8.32 6.34
N TYR A 153 6.90 7.76 5.22
CA TYR A 153 6.93 8.46 3.93
C TYR A 153 5.75 9.42 3.79
N LEU A 154 4.63 9.06 4.41
CA LEU A 154 3.41 9.84 4.54
C LEU A 154 3.13 10.09 6.03
N PRO A 155 2.58 11.26 6.41
CA PRO A 155 2.22 11.56 7.79
C PRO A 155 0.99 10.76 8.25
N GLY A 156 0.83 10.60 9.56
CA GLY A 156 -0.35 9.98 10.15
C GLY A 156 -0.33 8.45 10.06
N SER A 157 -1.50 7.83 10.26
CA SER A 157 -1.64 6.38 10.22
C SER A 157 -2.52 5.85 9.10
N ALA A 158 -2.45 4.54 8.88
CA ALA A 158 -3.38 3.86 7.97
C ALA A 158 -3.92 2.53 8.53
N THR A 159 -5.13 2.16 8.09
CA THR A 159 -5.66 0.80 8.20
C THR A 159 -6.26 0.35 6.86
N PRO A 160 -5.91 -0.84 6.35
CA PRO A 160 -6.57 -1.47 5.21
C PRO A 160 -7.82 -2.22 5.68
N HIS A 161 -8.51 -2.94 4.79
CA HIS A 161 -9.61 -3.87 5.11
C HIS A 161 -10.68 -3.30 6.06
N TYR A 162 -10.97 -2.01 5.97
CA TYR A 162 -11.78 -1.30 6.98
C TYR A 162 -13.24 -1.79 7.03
N ASP A 163 -13.77 -2.27 5.91
CA ASP A 163 -15.06 -2.95 5.77
C ASP A 163 -14.96 -4.49 5.86
N GLY A 164 -13.80 -5.06 5.52
CA GLY A 164 -13.60 -6.50 5.40
C GLY A 164 -13.47 -7.26 6.74
N GLU A 165 -13.00 -6.60 7.80
CA GLU A 165 -12.75 -7.22 9.10
C GLU A 165 -13.54 -6.52 10.22
N ALA A 166 -14.53 -7.21 10.79
CA ALA A 166 -15.46 -6.64 11.78
C ALA A 166 -14.78 -5.96 12.99
N ALA A 167 -13.64 -6.49 13.44
CA ALA A 167 -12.89 -5.94 14.56
C ALA A 167 -12.00 -4.73 14.18
N ARG A 168 -11.73 -4.51 12.89
CA ARG A 168 -10.72 -3.56 12.44
C ARG A 168 -11.15 -2.11 12.55
N ARG A 169 -12.36 -1.80 12.10
CA ARG A 169 -12.97 -0.47 12.25
C ARG A 169 -13.04 0.02 13.70
N PRO A 170 -13.63 -0.73 14.65
CA PRO A 170 -13.65 -0.30 16.05
C PRO A 170 -12.25 -0.23 16.67
N ALA A 171 -11.35 -1.16 16.34
CA ALA A 171 -9.99 -1.13 16.86
C ALA A 171 -9.21 0.11 16.39
N TYR A 172 -9.31 0.50 15.12
CA TYR A 172 -8.63 1.68 14.59
C TYR A 172 -9.11 2.96 15.25
N GLN A 173 -10.44 3.13 15.33
CA GLN A 173 -11.05 4.26 16.01
C GLN A 173 -10.64 4.32 17.49
N GLN A 174 -10.64 3.19 18.19
CA GLN A 174 -10.19 3.11 19.59
C GLN A 174 -8.73 3.53 19.74
N GLN A 175 -7.82 3.02 18.91
CA GLN A 175 -6.40 3.36 19.00
C GLN A 175 -6.12 4.84 18.71
N ILE A 176 -6.89 5.49 17.82
CA ILE A 176 -6.82 6.94 17.58
C ILE A 176 -7.38 7.72 18.76
N ALA A 177 -8.53 7.31 19.31
CA ALA A 177 -9.17 7.92 20.47
C ALA A 177 -8.26 7.90 21.72
N GLU A 178 -7.56 6.78 21.92
CA GLU A 178 -6.58 6.58 23.00
C GLU A 178 -5.26 7.32 22.76
N GLY A 179 -5.02 7.86 21.56
CA GLY A 179 -3.76 8.53 21.18
C GLY A 179 -2.60 7.57 20.92
N MET A 180 -2.89 6.27 20.75
CA MET A 180 -1.91 5.23 20.42
C MET A 180 -1.54 5.21 18.94
N LEU A 181 -2.44 5.71 18.08
CA LEU A 181 -2.18 6.03 16.67
C LEU A 181 -2.45 7.52 16.41
N PRO A 182 -1.67 8.17 15.54
CA PRO A 182 -2.01 9.50 15.05
C PRO A 182 -3.30 9.45 14.20
N PRO A 183 -3.91 10.61 13.89
CA PRO A 183 -4.96 10.68 12.87
C PRO A 183 -4.50 10.08 11.55
N GLY A 184 -5.43 9.55 10.77
CA GLY A 184 -5.05 8.81 9.58
C GLY A 184 -6.17 8.46 8.64
N ILE A 185 -5.86 7.56 7.70
CA ILE A 185 -6.76 7.10 6.66
C ILE A 185 -7.17 5.65 6.88
N ALA A 186 -8.45 5.35 6.69
CA ALA A 186 -8.96 3.99 6.67
C ALA A 186 -9.47 3.67 5.27
N LEU A 187 -9.12 2.49 4.76
CA LEU A 187 -9.38 2.08 3.39
C LEU A 187 -10.18 0.78 3.38
N ASP A 188 -11.34 0.81 2.73
CA ASP A 188 -12.11 -0.40 2.43
C ASP A 188 -11.37 -1.26 1.40
N ASP A 189 -11.77 -2.53 1.31
CA ASP A 189 -11.39 -3.39 0.21
C ASP A 189 -11.90 -2.82 -1.12
N GLY A 190 -10.99 -2.72 -2.10
CA GLY A 190 -11.29 -2.12 -3.39
C GLY A 190 -11.28 -0.59 -3.37
N ALA A 191 -10.85 0.07 -2.29
CA ALA A 191 -10.54 1.50 -2.25
C ALA A 191 -9.02 1.73 -2.25
N ALA A 192 -8.58 2.82 -2.89
CA ALA A 192 -7.19 3.25 -2.88
C ALA A 192 -7.08 4.76 -2.68
N ALA A 193 -6.12 5.18 -1.86
CA ALA A 193 -5.75 6.57 -1.68
C ALA A 193 -4.48 6.88 -2.45
N HIS A 194 -4.53 7.93 -3.29
CA HIS A 194 -3.40 8.40 -4.08
C HIS A 194 -2.84 9.68 -3.48
N TYR A 195 -1.57 9.63 -3.09
CA TYR A 195 -0.80 10.76 -2.58
C TYR A 195 0.17 11.26 -3.64
N VAL A 196 0.20 12.57 -3.85
CA VAL A 196 1.14 13.26 -4.74
C VAL A 196 1.91 14.27 -3.90
N ASN A 197 3.25 14.19 -3.90
CA ASN A 197 4.14 15.03 -3.11
C ASN A 197 3.77 15.04 -1.61
N GLY A 198 3.42 13.87 -1.07
CA GLY A 198 3.04 13.69 0.34
C GLY A 198 1.64 14.20 0.71
N GLN A 199 0.87 14.74 -0.24
CA GLN A 199 -0.49 15.24 -0.03
C GLN A 199 -1.52 14.30 -0.65
N LEU A 200 -2.64 14.08 0.02
CA LEU A 200 -3.73 13.27 -0.53
C LEU A 200 -4.32 13.98 -1.76
N SER A 201 -4.10 13.40 -2.94
CA SER A 201 -4.60 13.95 -4.21
C SER A 201 -6.00 13.45 -4.54
N GLY A 202 -6.37 12.24 -4.10
CA GLY A 202 -7.68 11.68 -4.35
C GLY A 202 -7.85 10.25 -3.85
N VAL A 203 -9.09 9.78 -3.88
CA VAL A 203 -9.47 8.41 -3.54
C VAL A 203 -10.22 7.81 -4.72
N VAL A 204 -9.84 6.59 -5.10
CA VAL A 204 -10.47 5.83 -6.18
C VAL A 204 -10.96 4.48 -5.67
N SER A 205 -11.89 3.85 -6.40
CA SER A 205 -12.36 2.51 -6.06
C SER A 205 -12.60 1.59 -7.26
N SER A 206 -12.33 0.30 -7.10
CA SER A 206 -12.74 -0.78 -8.01
C SER A 206 -14.12 -1.34 -7.71
N ARG A 207 -14.72 -0.97 -6.57
CA ARG A 207 -16.08 -1.34 -6.18
C ARG A 207 -16.96 -0.08 -6.05
N PRO A 208 -18.23 -0.09 -6.48
CA PRO A 208 -19.10 1.09 -6.42
C PRO A 208 -19.30 1.65 -5.00
N ALA A 209 -19.30 0.78 -3.99
CA ALA A 209 -19.58 1.13 -2.60
C ALA A 209 -18.33 1.32 -1.73
N ALA A 210 -17.14 0.86 -2.16
CA ALA A 210 -15.92 0.98 -1.36
C ALA A 210 -15.49 2.45 -1.21
N ARG A 211 -15.02 2.83 -0.03
CA ARG A 211 -14.63 4.19 0.32
C ARG A 211 -13.29 4.23 1.07
N ALA A 212 -12.79 5.44 1.20
CA ALA A 212 -11.80 5.78 2.22
C ALA A 212 -12.41 6.74 3.24
N TYR A 213 -11.85 6.74 4.45
CA TYR A 213 -12.29 7.58 5.55
C TYR A 213 -11.10 8.28 6.17
N GLN A 214 -11.25 9.56 6.49
CA GLN A 214 -10.35 10.23 7.42
C GLN A 214 -10.84 9.96 8.84
N VAL A 215 -9.96 9.47 9.71
CA VAL A 215 -10.28 9.21 11.12
C VAL A 215 -9.39 10.09 11.98
N ILE A 216 -10.01 10.93 12.80
CA ILE A 216 -9.34 11.90 13.68
C ILE A 216 -9.74 11.68 15.12
N ARG A 217 -8.89 12.11 16.05
CA ARG A 217 -9.25 12.19 17.46
C ARG A 217 -10.16 13.40 17.69
N GLY A 218 -11.33 13.15 18.29
CA GLY A 218 -12.27 14.18 18.69
C GLY A 218 -11.83 14.92 19.94
N THR A 219 -12.36 16.14 20.12
CA THR A 219 -12.21 16.91 21.35
C THR A 219 -12.96 16.31 22.54
N ASP A 220 -13.89 15.40 22.28
CA ASP A 220 -14.63 14.58 23.24
C ASP A 220 -13.85 13.35 23.73
N GLY A 221 -12.63 13.14 23.23
CA GLY A 221 -11.81 11.98 23.54
C GLY A 221 -12.17 10.73 22.74
N GLY A 222 -13.16 10.81 21.84
CA GLY A 222 -13.51 9.74 20.88
C GLY A 222 -12.72 9.83 19.57
N ALA A 223 -13.06 8.98 18.61
CA ALA A 223 -12.62 9.12 17.23
C ALA A 223 -13.80 9.51 16.34
N HIS A 224 -13.55 10.40 15.38
CA HIS A 224 -14.53 10.87 14.41
C HIS A 224 -14.07 10.46 13.03
N GLU A 225 -14.93 9.78 12.29
CA GLU A 225 -14.67 9.37 10.92
C GLU A 225 -15.45 10.22 9.91
N THR A 226 -14.79 10.62 8.83
CA THR A 226 -15.41 11.34 7.71
C THR A 226 -15.13 10.57 6.43
N ALA A 227 -16.18 10.18 5.71
CA ALA A 227 -16.03 9.54 4.40
C ALA A 227 -15.44 10.54 3.39
N LEU A 228 -14.45 10.10 2.63
CA LEU A 228 -13.77 10.92 1.63
C LEU A 228 -14.44 10.77 0.25
N PRO A 229 -14.51 11.85 -0.55
CA PRO A 229 -14.97 11.76 -1.93
C PRO A 229 -14.18 10.68 -2.69
N THR A 230 -14.89 9.69 -3.21
CA THR A 230 -14.29 8.51 -3.85
C THR A 230 -14.78 8.38 -5.28
N GLN A 231 -13.86 8.31 -6.23
CA GLN A 231 -14.16 8.10 -7.64
C GLN A 231 -14.18 6.60 -7.98
N TYR A 232 -15.35 6.08 -8.35
CA TYR A 232 -15.44 4.73 -8.90
C TYR A 232 -14.84 4.66 -10.31
N LEU A 233 -13.96 3.69 -10.53
CA LEU A 233 -13.17 3.56 -11.76
C LEU A 233 -13.88 2.79 -12.89
N GLY A 234 -14.95 2.04 -12.59
CA GLY A 234 -15.65 1.20 -13.57
C GLY A 234 -16.67 1.95 -14.43
N ARG A 235 -16.38 3.20 -14.80
CA ARG A 235 -17.22 4.03 -15.68
C ARG A 235 -16.59 4.19 -17.04
#